data_AF-A0A077HM91-F1
#
_entry.id   AF-A0A077HM91-F1
#
_cell.length_a   1.000
_cell.length_b   1.000
_cell.length_c   1.000
_cell.angle_alpha   90.00
_cell.angle_beta   90.00
_cell.angle_gamma   90.00
#
_symmetry.space_group_name_H-M   'P 1'
#
loop_
_entity.id
_entity.type
_entity.pdbx_description
1 polymer ?
#
loop_
_entity_poly.entity_id
_entity_poly.type
_entity_poly.pdbx_seq_one_letter_code
_entity_poly.pdbx_strand_id
1 'polypeptide(L)'
;MIHGIDVDSQGRCAHWHSERDVVANMCGACGKLWACSLCHDECENHSFAPVDRRERSVMCGACGYMMTHAEYGASCPSCGHPFNPGCKNHEAVYFLPVR
;
A
#
# COMPACT_ATOMS: atom_id res chain seq x y z
N MET A 1 2.05 11.23 -4.54
CA MET A 1 2.62 10.48 -5.69
C MET A 1 2.93 9.08 -5.20
N ILE A 2 2.59 8.04 -5.97
CA ILE A 2 2.91 6.65 -5.63
C ILE A 2 4.24 6.30 -6.29
N HIS A 3 5.19 5.77 -5.52
CA HIS A 3 6.51 5.35 -6.01
C HIS A 3 6.51 3.86 -6.39
N GLY A 4 7.33 3.52 -7.39
CA GLY A 4 7.63 2.14 -7.77
C GLY A 4 8.14 2.04 -9.19
N ILE A 5 8.17 0.81 -9.71
CA ILE A 5 8.66 0.48 -11.06
C ILE A 5 7.45 0.35 -11.99
N ASP A 6 7.51 1.05 -13.13
CA ASP A 6 6.44 1.10 -14.14
C ASP A 6 5.05 1.36 -13.56
N VAL A 7 4.97 2.35 -12.65
CA VAL A 7 3.73 2.66 -11.93
C VAL A 7 2.75 3.39 -12.83
N ASP A 8 1.54 2.85 -12.94
CA ASP A 8 0.47 3.48 -13.70
C ASP A 8 -0.29 4.55 -12.89
N SER A 9 -1.30 5.16 -13.49
CA SER A 9 -2.07 6.25 -12.85
C SER A 9 -2.84 5.82 -11.60
N GLN A 10 -3.03 4.51 -11.35
CA GLN A 10 -3.73 3.97 -10.18
C GLN A 10 -2.78 3.27 -9.20
N GLY A 11 -1.46 3.34 -9.41
CA GLY A 11 -0.49 2.77 -8.48
C GLY A 11 -0.13 1.31 -8.72
N ARG A 12 -0.59 0.69 -9.82
CA ARG A 12 -0.19 -0.66 -10.21
C ARG A 12 1.24 -0.64 -10.71
N CYS A 13 2.06 -1.63 -10.34
CA CYS A 13 3.49 -1.66 -10.66
C CYS A 13 3.87 -2.94 -11.43
N ALA A 14 5.12 -3.01 -11.89
CA ALA A 14 5.65 -4.18 -12.60
C ALA A 14 5.45 -5.51 -11.83
N HIS A 15 5.49 -5.49 -10.50
CA HIS A 15 5.27 -6.68 -9.66
C HIS A 15 3.80 -7.10 -9.54
N TRP A 16 2.90 -6.13 -9.40
CA TRP A 16 1.47 -6.35 -9.14
C TRP A 16 0.63 -5.38 -9.97
N HIS A 17 -0.08 -5.91 -10.96
CA HIS A 17 -0.75 -5.10 -11.99
C HIS A 17 -2.14 -5.64 -12.41
N SER A 18 -2.78 -6.47 -11.60
CA SER A 18 -4.20 -6.78 -11.80
C SER A 18 -5.04 -5.53 -11.57
N GLU A 19 -6.30 -5.54 -12.01
CA GLU A 19 -7.25 -4.44 -11.77
C GLU A 19 -7.43 -4.13 -10.28
N ARG A 20 -7.11 -5.05 -9.38
CA ARG A 20 -7.30 -4.91 -7.93
C ARG A 20 -6.05 -4.42 -7.19
N ASP A 21 -4.90 -4.34 -7.86
CA ASP A 21 -3.60 -3.97 -7.27
C ASP A 21 -3.41 -2.45 -7.19
N VAL A 22 -4.41 -1.75 -6.68
CA VAL A 22 -4.45 -0.28 -6.61
C VAL A 22 -4.07 0.24 -5.21
N VAL A 23 -3.62 -0.62 -4.30
CA VAL A 23 -3.28 -0.21 -2.93
C VAL A 23 -1.82 0.21 -2.87
N ALA A 24 -1.57 1.45 -2.43
CA ALA A 24 -0.23 1.89 -2.07
C ALA A 24 -0.07 1.93 -0.55
N ASN A 25 1.12 1.59 -0.04
CA ASN A 25 1.42 1.57 1.39
C ASN A 25 2.55 2.53 1.73
N MET A 26 2.43 3.23 2.84
CA MET A 26 3.44 4.13 3.36
C MET A 26 4.53 3.33 4.08
N CYS A 27 5.79 3.59 3.75
CA CYS A 27 6.92 3.03 4.49
C CYS A 27 7.15 3.83 5.78
N GLY A 28 7.22 3.15 6.92
CA GLY A 28 7.44 3.76 8.24
C GLY A 28 8.83 4.38 8.42
N ALA A 29 9.80 4.06 7.56
CA ALA A 29 11.15 4.61 7.64
C ALA A 29 11.30 5.92 6.86
N CYS A 30 10.75 5.98 5.64
CA CYS A 30 10.92 7.14 4.75
C CYS A 30 9.65 7.97 4.53
N GLY A 31 8.48 7.53 5.01
CA GLY A 31 7.20 8.23 4.89
C GLY A 31 6.64 8.32 3.47
N LYS A 32 7.26 7.65 2.49
CA LYS A 32 6.81 7.66 1.08
C LYS A 32 5.77 6.57 0.84
N LEU A 33 4.84 6.82 -0.08
CA LEU A 33 3.85 5.84 -0.55
C LEU A 33 4.42 5.01 -1.69
N TRP A 34 4.36 3.69 -1.55
CA TRP A 34 4.88 2.74 -2.53
C TRP A 34 3.79 1.81 -3.04
N ALA A 35 3.86 1.47 -4.33
CA ALA A 35 2.97 0.50 -4.95
C ALA A 35 3.06 -0.88 -4.29
N CYS A 36 4.26 -1.28 -3.86
CA CYS A 36 4.48 -2.45 -3.02
C CYS A 36 5.83 -2.37 -2.30
N SER A 37 6.05 -3.24 -1.30
CA SER A 37 7.33 -3.34 -0.59
C SER A 37 8.51 -3.76 -1.48
N LEU A 38 8.28 -4.58 -2.52
CA LEU A 38 9.34 -4.98 -3.45
C LEU A 38 9.86 -3.78 -4.26
N CYS A 39 8.94 -2.96 -4.79
CA CYS A 39 9.31 -1.72 -5.46
C CYS A 39 10.10 -0.77 -4.55
N HIS A 40 9.77 -0.73 -3.25
CA HIS A 40 10.54 0.04 -2.29
C HIS A 40 11.96 -0.50 -2.16
N ASP A 41 12.11 -1.79 -1.86
CA ASP A 41 13.41 -2.40 -1.56
C ASP A 41 14.35 -2.39 -2.78
N GLU A 42 13.82 -2.34 -4.00
CA GLU A 42 14.61 -2.16 -5.22
C GLU A 42 15.05 -0.71 -5.48
N CYS A 43 14.27 0.28 -5.03
CA CYS A 43 14.51 1.69 -5.31
C CYS A 43 15.18 2.45 -4.16
N GLU A 44 15.20 1.89 -2.96
CA GLU A 44 15.76 2.52 -1.76
C GLU A 44 16.91 1.70 -1.18
N ASN A 45 17.75 2.36 -0.37
CA ASN A 45 18.92 1.75 0.28
C ASN A 45 18.61 1.22 1.69
N HIS A 46 17.33 1.11 2.04
CA HIS A 46 16.84 0.52 3.27
C HIS A 46 15.63 -0.37 2.96
N SER A 47 15.32 -1.28 3.86
CA SER A 47 14.13 -2.13 3.72
C SER A 47 12.85 -1.37 4.07
N PHE A 48 11.73 -1.83 3.51
CA PHE A 48 10.41 -1.33 3.86
C PHE A 48 10.15 -1.55 5.35
N ALA A 49 9.72 -0.51 6.04
CA ALA A 49 9.38 -0.58 7.46
C ALA A 49 7.87 -0.51 7.66
N PRO A 50 7.29 -1.35 8.55
CA PRO A 50 5.88 -1.29 8.87
C PRO A 50 5.53 -0.02 9.67
N VAL A 51 4.25 0.35 9.63
CA VAL A 51 3.69 1.51 10.34
C VAL A 51 2.79 1.10 11.51
N ASP A 52 2.48 2.03 12.42
CA ASP A 52 1.45 1.81 13.43
C ASP A 52 0.06 1.70 12.77
N ARG A 53 -0.78 0.77 13.24
CA ARG A 53 -2.10 0.49 12.66
C ARG A 53 -3.07 1.67 12.71
N ARG A 54 -2.83 2.63 13.60
CA ARG A 54 -3.63 3.85 13.75
C ARG A 54 -3.25 4.93 12.74
N GLU A 55 -2.11 4.81 12.08
CA GLU A 55 -1.68 5.76 11.06
C GLU A 55 -2.44 5.57 9.76
N ARG A 56 -2.70 6.68 9.05
CA ARG A 56 -3.24 6.67 7.69
C ARG A 56 -2.11 6.35 6.71
N SER A 57 -1.82 5.07 6.54
CA SER A 57 -0.69 4.56 5.78
C SER A 57 -1.07 3.81 4.50
N VAL A 58 -2.35 3.50 4.31
CA VAL A 58 -2.84 2.78 3.12
C VAL A 58 -3.55 3.78 2.22
N MET A 59 -3.22 3.82 0.93
CA MET A 59 -3.90 4.68 -0.04
C MET A 59 -4.59 3.85 -1.11
N CYS A 60 -5.85 4.20 -1.41
CA CYS A 60 -6.51 3.74 -2.63
C CYS A 60 -5.96 4.54 -3.82
N GLY A 61 -5.18 3.93 -4.69
CA GLY A 61 -4.65 4.58 -5.89
C GLY A 61 -5.71 4.98 -6.91
N ALA A 62 -6.90 4.37 -6.88
CA ALA A 62 -8.00 4.74 -7.78
C ALA A 62 -8.69 6.06 -7.41
N CYS A 63 -8.71 6.46 -6.13
CA CYS A 63 -9.37 7.71 -5.70
C CYS A 63 -8.53 8.60 -4.76
N GLY A 64 -7.35 8.16 -4.36
CA GLY A 64 -6.46 8.85 -3.42
C GLY A 64 -6.86 8.77 -1.95
N TYR A 65 -7.94 8.06 -1.59
CA TYR A 65 -8.40 8.01 -0.19
C TYR A 65 -7.37 7.30 0.70
N MET A 66 -6.92 8.00 1.75
CA MET A 66 -5.98 7.50 2.76
C MET A 66 -6.74 6.83 3.91
N MET A 67 -6.38 5.60 4.23
CA MET A 67 -7.01 4.71 5.20
C MET A 67 -6.02 4.34 6.31
N THR A 68 -6.56 4.20 7.51
CA THR A 68 -5.94 3.42 8.59
C THR A 68 -6.09 1.93 8.33
N HIS A 69 -5.39 1.09 9.11
CA HIS A 69 -5.58 -0.36 9.05
C HIS A 69 -7.06 -0.76 9.30
N ALA A 70 -7.75 -0.07 10.22
CA ALA A 70 -9.14 -0.38 10.57
C ALA A 70 -10.13 -0.06 9.44
N GLU A 71 -9.83 0.94 8.60
CA GLU A 71 -10.64 1.31 7.42
C GLU A 71 -10.30 0.45 6.20
N TYR A 72 -9.11 -0.17 6.17
CA TYR A 72 -8.65 -1.01 5.06
C TYR A 72 -9.33 -2.39 5.08
N GLY A 73 -10.31 -2.58 4.20
CA GLY A 73 -11.10 -3.82 4.08
C GLY A 73 -11.03 -4.46 2.69
N ALA A 74 -12.13 -5.11 2.27
CA ALA A 74 -12.21 -5.76 0.95
C ALA A 74 -12.33 -4.77 -0.23
N SER A 75 -12.69 -3.52 0.04
CA SER A 75 -12.86 -2.45 -0.93
C SER A 75 -12.59 -1.09 -0.31
N CYS A 76 -12.32 -0.10 -1.16
CA CYS A 76 -12.15 1.28 -0.70
C CYS A 76 -13.45 1.80 -0.05
N PRO A 77 -13.42 2.35 1.16
CA PRO A 77 -14.61 2.91 1.81
C PRO A 77 -15.10 4.20 1.15
N SER A 78 -14.26 4.85 0.33
CA SER A 78 -14.62 6.10 -0.37
C SER A 78 -15.22 5.87 -1.75
N CYS A 79 -14.63 4.99 -2.58
CA CYS A 79 -15.09 4.80 -3.97
C CYS A 79 -15.63 3.39 -4.26
N GLY A 80 -15.56 2.46 -3.31
CA GLY A 80 -16.02 1.08 -3.50
C GLY A 80 -15.12 0.21 -4.38
N HIS A 81 -13.97 0.71 -4.86
CA HIS A 81 -13.06 -0.09 -5.68
C HIS A 81 -12.65 -1.36 -4.93
N PRO A 82 -12.81 -2.56 -5.50
CA PRO A 82 -12.38 -3.79 -4.87
C PRO A 82 -10.85 -3.87 -4.76
N PHE A 83 -10.35 -4.31 -3.61
CA PHE A 83 -8.92 -4.55 -3.42
C PHE A 83 -8.55 -6.01 -3.65
N ASN A 84 -7.26 -6.29 -3.82
CA ASN A 84 -6.75 -7.64 -3.99
C ASN A 84 -6.82 -8.39 -2.64
N PRO A 85 -7.58 -9.49 -2.53
CA PRO A 85 -7.68 -10.26 -1.28
C PRO A 85 -6.35 -10.87 -0.83
N GLY A 86 -5.38 -11.03 -1.73
CA GLY A 86 -4.04 -11.52 -1.44
C GLY A 86 -3.22 -10.55 -0.60
N CYS A 87 -3.53 -9.25 -0.59
CA CYS A 87 -2.79 -8.24 0.19
C CYS A 87 -2.78 -8.55 1.69
N LYS A 88 -3.83 -9.19 2.22
CA LYS A 88 -3.91 -9.60 3.63
C LYS A 88 -2.79 -10.55 4.06
N ASN A 89 -2.23 -11.31 3.12
CA ASN A 89 -1.14 -12.26 3.43
C ASN A 89 0.17 -11.54 3.76
N HIS A 90 0.25 -10.22 3.52
CA HIS A 90 1.43 -9.39 3.73
C HIS A 90 1.26 -8.40 4.88
N GLU A 91 0.27 -8.58 5.75
CA GLU A 91 -0.05 -7.64 6.83
C GLU A 91 1.15 -7.32 7.72
N ALA A 92 1.98 -8.33 8.03
CA ALA A 92 3.19 -8.18 8.85
C ALA A 92 4.30 -7.34 8.17
N VAL A 93 4.25 -7.16 6.85
CA VAL A 93 5.18 -6.29 6.12
C VAL A 93 4.79 -4.82 6.30
N TYR A 94 3.49 -4.53 6.33
CA TYR A 94 2.98 -3.16 6.28
C TYR A 94 2.60 -2.60 7.65
N PHE A 95 2.29 -3.44 8.64
CA PHE A 95 1.79 -2.99 9.93
C PHE A 95 2.52 -3.64 11.10
N LEU A 96 2.78 -2.82 12.12
CA LEU A 96 3.28 -3.29 13.41
C LEU A 96 2.23 -4.19 14.09
N PRO A 97 2.66 -5.20 14.87
CA PRO A 97 1.74 -6.01 15.67
C PRO A 97 1.05 -5.15 16.73
N VAL A 98 -0.18 -5.53 17.08
CA VAL A 98 -0.89 -4.93 18.22
C VAL A 98 -0.14 -5.32 19.50
N ARG A 99 0.23 -4.33 20.32
CA ARG A 99 0.82 -4.54 21.65
C ARG A 99 -0.27 -4.73 22.70
#